data_AF-A0A7C7VY00-F1
#
_entry.id   AF-A0A7C7VY00-F1
#
_cell.length_a   1.000
_cell.length_b   1.000
_cell.length_c   1.000
_cell.angle_alpha   90.00
_cell.angle_beta   90.00
_cell.angle_gamma   90.00
#
_symmetry.space_group_name_H-M   'P 1'
#
loop_
_entity.id
_entity.type
_entity.pdbx_description
1 polymer ?
#
loop_
_entity_poly.entity_id
_entity_poly.type
_entity_poly.pdbx_seq_one_letter_code
_entity_poly.pdbx_strand_id
1 'polypeptide(L)'
;KNRNKYEDAPVLRQITDGEMKFRNMCTSCHVISGGIAKIPNAPQIGPDLFGVGKVRDPEWLIRWLKEPDIMLAEKDPIAVALKEKYKVVMPNFSLSEMDVKSIIQFMENETIRLEKVAVKREQKEKPARTVSSL
;
A
#
# COMPACT_ATOMS: atom_id res chain seq x y z
N LYS A 1 20.27 -33.61 -15.95
CA LYS A 1 20.25 -32.35 -16.75
C LYS A 1 19.99 -31.20 -15.77
N ASN A 2 21.03 -30.46 -15.37
CA ASN A 2 20.91 -29.40 -14.37
C ASN A 2 20.11 -28.23 -14.98
N ARG A 3 18.95 -27.90 -14.42
CA ARG A 3 17.93 -26.99 -15.01
C ARG A 3 18.02 -25.55 -14.49
N ASN A 4 19.14 -25.15 -13.91
CA ASN A 4 19.33 -23.81 -13.34
C ASN A 4 20.53 -23.15 -14.02
N LYS A 5 20.34 -22.69 -15.26
CA LYS A 5 21.33 -21.84 -15.91
C LYS A 5 21.14 -20.39 -15.45
N TYR A 6 22.26 -19.68 -15.26
CA TYR A 6 22.24 -18.26 -14.90
C TYR A 6 21.53 -17.39 -15.96
N GLU A 7 21.58 -17.82 -17.22
CA GLU A 7 20.92 -17.19 -18.38
C GLU A 7 19.39 -17.12 -18.23
N ASP A 8 18.79 -18.06 -17.48
CA ASP A 8 17.35 -18.17 -17.26
C ASP A 8 16.90 -17.47 -15.97
N ALA A 9 17.80 -16.75 -15.28
CA ALA A 9 17.48 -16.09 -14.03
C ALA A 9 16.42 -14.99 -14.26
N PRO A 10 15.35 -14.95 -13.45
CA PRO A 10 14.34 -13.91 -13.59
C PRO A 10 14.95 -12.54 -13.28
N VAL A 11 14.61 -11.54 -14.10
CA VAL A 11 14.99 -10.15 -13.83
C VAL A 11 14.41 -9.75 -12.48
N LEU A 12 15.28 -9.38 -11.55
CA LEU A 12 14.87 -8.92 -10.23
C LEU A 12 14.16 -7.56 -10.37
N ARG A 13 13.06 -7.39 -9.64
CA ARG A 13 12.38 -6.09 -9.62
C ARG A 13 13.31 -5.03 -9.01
N GLN A 14 13.29 -3.84 -9.58
CA GLN A 14 13.97 -2.69 -9.00
C GLN A 14 13.15 -2.14 -7.84
N ILE A 15 13.78 -1.95 -6.68
CA ILE A 15 13.16 -1.33 -5.51
C ILE A 15 13.27 0.19 -5.69
N THR A 16 12.14 0.89 -5.63
CA THR A 16 12.13 2.35 -5.76
C THR A 16 12.46 3.04 -4.44
N ASP A 17 12.85 4.31 -4.48
CA ASP A 17 13.10 5.09 -3.27
C ASP A 17 11.88 5.18 -2.35
N GLY A 18 10.70 5.38 -2.94
CA GLY A 18 9.42 5.40 -2.22
C GLY A 18 9.12 4.08 -1.52
N GLU A 19 9.46 2.96 -2.17
CA GLU A 19 9.34 1.66 -1.54
C GLU A 19 10.30 1.50 -0.36
N MET A 20 11.57 1.87 -0.51
CA MET A 20 12.54 1.76 0.58
C MET A 20 12.08 2.57 1.80
N LYS A 21 11.59 3.80 1.58
CA LYS A 21 11.06 4.65 2.63
C LYS A 21 9.83 4.03 3.30
N PHE A 22 8.88 3.55 2.50
CA PHE A 22 7.70 2.87 3.03
C PHE A 22 8.07 1.68 3.91
N ARG A 23 9.01 0.84 3.44
CA ARG A 23 9.49 -0.33 4.20
C ARG A 23 10.12 0.07 5.53
N ASN A 24 10.91 1.14 5.55
CA ASN A 24 11.64 1.57 6.74
C ASN A 24 10.77 2.34 7.75
N MET A 25 9.73 3.05 7.28
CA MET A 25 8.99 4.01 8.11
C MET A 25 7.52 3.65 8.33
N CYS A 26 6.89 2.93 7.40
CA CYS A 26 5.44 2.73 7.40
C CYS A 26 5.02 1.30 7.77
N THR A 27 5.84 0.30 7.43
CA THR A 27 5.45 -1.13 7.59
C THR A 27 5.39 -1.63 9.02
N SER A 28 5.89 -0.86 10.00
CA SER A 28 5.72 -1.18 11.42
C SER A 28 4.25 -1.08 11.86
N CYS A 29 3.48 -0.20 11.22
CA CYS A 29 2.10 0.08 11.60
C CYS A 29 1.09 -0.24 10.50
N HIS A 30 1.48 -0.15 9.23
CA HIS A 30 0.58 -0.25 8.09
C HIS A 30 0.89 -1.44 7.19
N VAL A 31 -0.14 -1.85 6.46
CA VAL A 31 -0.02 -2.77 5.33
C VAL A 31 -0.63 -2.15 4.08
N ILE A 32 -0.26 -2.69 2.92
CA ILE A 32 -0.95 -2.48 1.65
C ILE A 32 -1.36 -3.87 1.19
N SER A 33 -2.59 -4.28 1.51
CA SER A 33 -3.02 -5.65 1.23
C SER A 33 -4.29 -5.71 0.40
N GLY A 34 -5.25 -4.83 0.68
CA GLY A 34 -6.60 -4.87 0.11
C GLY A 34 -7.33 -6.19 0.36
N GLY A 35 -6.87 -6.99 1.34
CA GLY A 35 -7.28 -8.39 1.50
C GLY A 35 -6.79 -9.34 0.38
N ILE A 36 -6.10 -8.82 -0.63
CA ILE A 36 -5.57 -9.56 -1.79
C ILE A 36 -4.24 -10.23 -1.42
N ALA A 37 -3.36 -9.49 -0.76
CA ALA A 37 -2.13 -10.03 -0.21
C ALA A 37 -2.39 -10.60 1.19
N LYS A 38 -2.12 -11.89 1.39
CA LYS A 38 -2.12 -12.48 2.72
C LYS A 38 -0.78 -12.15 3.37
N ILE A 39 -0.81 -11.30 4.40
CA ILE A 39 0.36 -10.93 5.20
C ILE A 39 0.20 -11.57 6.58
N PRO A 40 0.87 -12.70 6.86
CA PRO A 40 0.84 -13.32 8.18
C PRO A 40 1.35 -12.32 9.22
N ASN A 41 0.67 -12.23 10.36
CA ASN A 41 1.01 -11.31 11.45
C ASN A 41 1.10 -9.85 11.01
N ALA A 42 0.24 -9.43 10.06
CA ALA A 42 0.13 -8.04 9.64
C ALA A 42 -0.09 -7.12 10.86
N PRO A 43 0.63 -5.99 10.95
CA PRO A 43 0.37 -4.99 11.99
C PRO A 43 -1.06 -4.47 11.86
N GLN A 44 -1.75 -4.37 13.00
CA GLN A 44 -3.11 -3.82 13.10
C GLN A 44 -3.12 -2.46 13.80
N ILE A 45 -1.98 -1.78 13.80
CA ILE A 45 -1.78 -0.49 14.49
C ILE A 45 -2.41 0.64 13.66
N GLY A 46 -2.20 0.64 12.34
CA GLY A 46 -2.78 1.59 11.40
C GLY A 46 -3.70 0.93 10.36
N PRO A 47 -4.47 1.72 9.60
CA PRO A 47 -5.30 1.25 8.50
C PRO A 47 -4.49 0.52 7.41
N ASP A 48 -5.15 -0.38 6.68
CA ASP A 48 -4.67 -0.81 5.36
C ASP A 48 -4.68 0.40 4.39
N LEU A 49 -3.56 0.62 3.72
CA LEU A 49 -3.34 1.76 2.82
C LEU A 49 -3.65 1.41 1.36
N PHE A 50 -4.10 0.19 1.06
CA PHE A 50 -4.60 -0.19 -0.25
C PHE A 50 -5.69 0.79 -0.71
N GLY A 51 -5.47 1.42 -1.88
CA GLY A 51 -6.41 2.36 -2.46
C GLY A 51 -6.51 3.72 -1.75
N VAL A 52 -5.63 4.05 -0.79
CA VAL A 52 -5.73 5.31 -0.03
C VAL A 52 -5.73 6.54 -0.93
N GLY A 53 -4.93 6.55 -2.01
CA GLY A 53 -4.90 7.64 -2.99
C GLY A 53 -6.17 7.79 -3.82
N LYS A 54 -7.08 6.81 -3.81
CA LYS A 54 -8.40 6.89 -4.45
C LYS A 54 -9.48 7.44 -3.51
N VAL A 55 -9.25 7.35 -2.20
CA VAL A 55 -10.24 7.66 -1.15
C VAL A 55 -9.96 9.00 -0.48
N ARG A 56 -8.71 9.43 -0.44
CA ARG A 56 -8.29 10.67 0.22
C ARG A 56 -7.97 11.75 -0.80
N ASP A 57 -8.32 12.97 -0.41
CA ASP A 57 -7.87 14.17 -1.08
C ASP A 57 -6.33 14.21 -1.15
N PRO A 58 -5.74 14.43 -2.34
CA PRO A 58 -4.28 14.39 -2.52
C PRO A 58 -3.55 15.40 -1.62
N GLU A 59 -4.07 16.62 -1.51
CA GLU A 59 -3.51 17.69 -0.71
C GLU A 59 -3.56 17.35 0.78
N TRP A 60 -4.68 16.79 1.25
CA TRP A 60 -4.81 16.27 2.61
C TRP A 60 -3.80 15.16 2.88
N LEU A 61 -3.63 14.20 1.96
CA LEU A 61 -2.71 13.08 2.14
C LEU A 61 -1.24 13.55 2.21
N ILE A 62 -0.87 14.51 1.36
CA ILE A 62 0.46 15.15 1.40
C ILE A 62 0.67 15.86 2.74
N ARG A 63 -0.30 16.67 3.18
CA ARG A 63 -0.20 17.40 4.45
C ARG A 63 -0.11 16.43 5.64
N TRP A 64 -0.95 15.40 5.66
CA TRP A 64 -0.99 14.40 6.73
C TRP A 64 0.34 13.66 6.89
N LEU A 65 1.02 13.32 5.78
CA LEU A 65 2.33 12.68 5.84
C LEU A 65 3.45 13.62 6.33
N LYS A 66 3.32 14.94 6.11
CA LYS A 66 4.32 15.93 6.54
C LYS A 66 4.16 16.35 8.00
N GLU A 67 2.92 16.49 8.46
CA GLU A 67 2.63 17.15 9.73
C GLU A 67 1.39 16.57 10.45
N PRO A 68 1.36 15.26 10.75
CA PRO A 68 0.20 14.62 11.38
C PRO A 68 -0.09 15.16 12.79
N ASP A 69 0.96 15.58 13.50
CA ASP A 69 0.89 16.19 14.83
C ASP A 69 0.23 17.58 14.79
N ILE A 70 0.57 18.40 13.78
CA ILE A 70 -0.03 19.72 13.57
C ILE A 70 -1.51 19.57 13.22
N MET A 71 -1.85 18.67 12.28
CA MET A 71 -3.24 18.42 11.89
C MET A 71 -4.09 17.92 13.07
N LEU A 72 -3.53 17.11 13.97
CA LEU A 72 -4.20 16.71 15.21
C LEU A 72 -4.38 17.88 16.18
N ALA A 73 -3.39 18.76 16.33
CA ALA A 73 -3.48 19.95 17.17
C ALA A 73 -4.54 20.95 16.66
N GLU A 74 -4.65 21.09 15.33
CA GLU A 74 -5.69 21.86 14.65
C GLU A 74 -7.08 21.22 14.73
N LYS A 75 -7.18 19.99 15.25
CA LYS A 75 -8.43 19.20 15.30
C LYS A 75 -9.03 18.95 13.91
N ASP A 76 -8.19 18.65 12.92
CA ASP A 76 -8.67 18.18 11.62
C ASP A 76 -9.63 16.99 11.83
N PRO A 77 -10.86 17.04 11.26
CA PRO A 77 -11.90 16.08 11.59
C PRO A 77 -11.54 14.65 11.17
N ILE A 78 -10.78 14.48 10.08
CA ILE A 78 -10.34 13.17 9.60
C ILE A 78 -9.24 12.65 10.52
N ALA A 79 -8.25 13.47 10.85
CA ALA A 79 -7.16 13.12 11.76
C ALA A 79 -7.69 12.67 13.14
N VAL A 80 -8.62 13.44 13.70
CA VAL A 80 -9.24 13.13 15.01
C VAL A 80 -10.01 11.82 14.93
N ALA A 81 -10.85 11.61 13.90
CA ALA A 81 -11.59 10.38 13.71
C ALA A 81 -10.67 9.15 13.55
N LEU A 82 -9.54 9.30 12.84
CA LEU A 82 -8.53 8.24 12.71
C LEU A 82 -7.89 7.92 14.06
N LYS A 83 -7.47 8.92 14.83
CA LYS A 83 -6.93 8.73 16.18
C LYS A 83 -7.94 8.03 17.09
N GLU A 84 -9.21 8.41 17.05
CA GLU A 84 -10.25 7.77 17.84
C GLU A 84 -10.51 6.32 17.43
N LYS A 85 -10.41 6.00 16.14
CA LYS A 85 -10.61 4.64 15.65
C LYS A 85 -9.44 3.72 15.98
N TYR A 86 -8.21 4.17 15.77
CA TYR A 86 -7.00 3.34 15.92
C TYR A 86 -6.33 3.46 17.29
N LYS A 87 -6.74 4.43 18.12
CA LYS A 87 -6.21 4.69 19.48
C LYS A 87 -4.71 4.95 19.54
N VAL A 88 -4.09 5.26 18.41
CA VAL A 88 -2.67 5.59 18.27
C VAL A 88 -2.51 6.88 17.47
N VAL A 89 -1.40 7.57 17.70
CA VAL A 89 -1.03 8.78 16.95
C VAL A 89 0.08 8.40 15.96
N MET A 90 -0.09 8.80 14.70
CA MET A 90 0.98 8.67 13.71
C MET A 90 2.07 9.71 14.03
N PRO A 91 3.33 9.30 14.25
CA PRO A 91 4.40 10.23 14.52
C PRO A 91 4.76 11.03 13.27
N ASN A 92 5.34 12.21 13.48
CA ASN A 92 5.91 13.00 12.42
C ASN A 92 7.32 12.47 12.08
N PHE A 93 7.53 12.04 10.84
CA PHE A 93 8.80 11.47 10.36
C PHE A 93 9.73 12.51 9.72
N SER A 94 9.36 13.80 9.77
CA SER A 94 10.11 14.92 9.17
C SER A 94 10.43 14.69 7.69
N LEU A 95 9.44 14.19 6.94
CA LEU A 95 9.58 13.86 5.52
C LEU A 95 9.70 15.13 4.67
N SER A 96 10.61 15.11 3.69
CA SER A 96 10.64 16.16 2.67
C SER A 96 9.46 16.00 1.70
N GLU A 97 9.14 17.04 0.94
CA GLU A 97 8.09 16.96 -0.08
C GLU A 97 8.37 15.89 -1.14
N MET A 98 9.63 15.69 -1.51
CA MET A 98 10.04 14.64 -2.43
C MET A 98 9.82 13.24 -1.83
N ASP A 99 10.14 13.06 -0.54
CA ASP A 99 9.91 11.80 0.15
C ASP A 99 8.42 11.46 0.18
N VAL A 100 7.58 12.42 0.55
CA VAL A 100 6.11 12.27 0.58
C VAL A 100 5.58 11.86 -0.79
N LYS A 101 5.96 12.57 -1.85
CA LYS A 101 5.55 12.23 -3.22
C LYS A 101 5.99 10.83 -3.62
N SER A 102 7.23 10.44 -3.30
CA SER A 102 7.75 9.11 -3.62
C SER A 102 7.00 7.98 -2.88
N ILE A 103 6.63 8.20 -1.62
CA ILE A 103 5.86 7.25 -0.80
C ILE A 103 4.43 7.11 -1.35
N ILE A 104 3.76 8.23 -1.66
CA ILE A 104 2.42 8.22 -2.26
C ILE A 104 2.44 7.46 -3.60
N GLN A 105 3.39 7.76 -4.47
CA GLN A 105 3.54 7.07 -5.75
C GLN A 105 3.77 5.56 -5.56
N PHE A 106 4.55 5.16 -4.55
CA PHE A 106 4.71 3.75 -4.22
C PHE A 106 3.38 3.11 -3.78
N MET A 107 2.62 3.75 -2.88
CA MET A 107 1.32 3.23 -2.42
C MET A 107 0.31 3.04 -3.56
N GLU A 108 0.29 3.98 -4.51
CA GLU A 108 -0.56 3.90 -5.71
C GLU A 108 -0.13 2.75 -6.63
N ASN A 109 1.16 2.65 -6.92
CA ASN A 109 1.71 1.57 -7.74
C ASN A 109 1.44 0.20 -7.13
N GLU A 110 1.57 0.09 -5.80
CA GLU A 110 1.31 -1.16 -5.09
C GLU A 110 -0.17 -1.52 -5.09
N THR A 111 -1.06 -0.53 -4.97
CA THR A 111 -2.51 -0.71 -5.17
C THR A 111 -2.79 -1.27 -6.57
N ILE A 112 -2.28 -0.64 -7.62
CA ILE A 112 -2.46 -1.08 -9.01
C ILE A 112 -1.91 -2.50 -9.23
N ARG A 113 -0.74 -2.81 -8.64
CA ARG A 113 -0.13 -4.14 -8.72
C ARG A 113 -1.03 -5.19 -8.10
N LEU A 114 -1.59 -4.92 -6.92
CA LEU A 114 -2.49 -5.83 -6.22
C LEU A 114 -3.83 -6.00 -6.94
N GLU A 115 -4.40 -4.94 -7.51
CA GLU A 115 -5.59 -5.04 -8.36
C GLU A 115 -5.36 -5.98 -9.56
N LYS A 116 -4.21 -5.85 -10.24
CA LYS A 116 -3.82 -6.77 -11.32
C LYS A 116 -3.69 -8.21 -10.84
N VAL A 117 -3.18 -8.43 -9.62
CA VAL A 117 -3.09 -9.76 -9.01
C VAL A 117 -4.47 -10.33 -8.73
N ALA A 118 -5.40 -9.54 -8.19
CA ALA A 118 -6.77 -9.96 -7.92
C ALA A 118 -7.48 -10.41 -9.21
N VAL A 119 -7.44 -9.58 -10.26
CA VAL A 119 -8.01 -9.91 -11.57
C VAL A 119 -7.43 -11.21 -12.14
N LYS A 120 -6.10 -11.40 -12.04
CA LYS A 120 -5.45 -12.62 -12.53
C LYS A 120 -5.85 -13.87 -11.74
N ARG A 121 -6.14 -13.75 -10.45
CA ARG A 121 -6.63 -14.87 -9.62
C ARG A 121 -8.05 -15.25 -10.01
N GLU A 122 -8.94 -14.27 -10.13
CA GLU A 122 -10.33 -14.50 -10.56
C GLU A 122 -10.42 -15.17 -11.94
N GLN A 123 -9.57 -14.75 -12.89
CA GLN A 123 -9.49 -15.37 -14.22
C GLN A 123 -9.01 -16.82 -14.21
N LYS A 124 -8.18 -17.20 -13.23
CA LYS A 124 -7.72 -18.58 -13.06
C LYS A 124 -8.74 -19.46 -12.35
N GLU A 125 -9.61 -18.86 -11.52
CA GLU A 125 -10.60 -19.56 -10.71
C GLU A 125 -11.95 -19.76 -11.41
N LYS A 126 -12.28 -18.98 -12.45
CA LYS A 126 -13.43 -19.28 -13.32
C LYS A 126 -13.12 -20.50 -14.22
N PRO A 127 -13.79 -21.67 -14.05
CA PRO A 127 -13.64 -22.75 -15.01
C PRO A 127 -14.23 -22.30 -16.34
N ALA A 128 -13.66 -22.78 -17.45
CA ALA A 128 -14.22 -22.60 -18.79
C ALA A 128 -15.70 -22.99 -18.73
N ARG A 129 -16.62 -22.01 -18.86
CA ARG A 129 -18.04 -22.31 -19.01
C ARG A 129 -18.15 -23.21 -20.23
N THR A 130 -18.50 -24.46 -19.99
CA THR A 130 -18.87 -25.44 -21.00
C THR A 130 -19.98 -24.82 -21.84
N VAL A 131 -19.66 -24.40 -23.07
CA VAL A 131 -20.67 -24.25 -24.10
C VAL A 131 -21.05 -25.67 -24.53
N SER A 132 -22.05 -26.23 -23.85
CA SER A 132 -22.79 -27.40 -24.31
C SER A 132 -24.21 -26.94 -24.63
N SER A 133 -24.45 -26.73 -25.91
CA SER A 133 -25.72 -26.47 -26.61
C SER A 133 -25.31 -26.07 -28.03
N LEU A 134 -25.59 -26.79 -29.12
CA LEU A 134 -26.56 -27.84 -29.45
C LEU A 134 -25.94 -28.77 -30.49
#